data_AF-A0A355GQV6-F1
#
_entry.id   AF-A0A355GQV6-F1
#
_cell.length_a   1.000
_cell.length_b   1.000
_cell.length_c   1.000
_cell.angle_alpha   90.00
_cell.angle_beta   90.00
_cell.angle_gamma   90.00
#
_symmetry.space_group_name_H-M   'P 1'
#
loop_
_entity.id
_entity.type
_entity.pdbx_description
1 polymer ?
#
loop_
_entity_poly.entity_id
_entity_poly.type
_entity_poly.pdbx_seq_one_letter_code
_entity_poly.pdbx_strand_id
1 'polypeptide(L)'
;MVKGESEAALLDDLIVSIGRRLLHYFGSKSEDLSLKEIFVIEHLSRQGTASMSELAAGLGVPFTTMASMVNRMVNKGYLEKQPLP
;
A
#
# COMPACT_ATOMS: atom_id res chain seq x y z
N MET A 1 8.38 -3.37 -34.48
CA MET A 1 7.40 -3.43 -33.37
C MET A 1 6.23 -4.25 -33.84
N VAL A 2 5.97 -5.40 -33.22
CA VAL A 2 4.92 -6.33 -33.64
C VAL A 2 3.60 -5.80 -33.08
N LYS A 3 2.56 -5.66 -33.92
CA LYS A 3 1.27 -5.05 -33.57
C LYS A 3 0.65 -5.58 -32.27
N GLY A 4 0.85 -6.86 -31.94
CA GLY A 4 0.37 -7.49 -30.71
C GLY A 4 1.11 -7.08 -29.42
N GLU A 5 2.37 -6.65 -29.49
CA GLU A 5 3.11 -6.13 -28.33
C GLU A 5 2.54 -4.79 -27.86
N SER A 6 2.04 -3.98 -28.80
CA SER A 6 1.45 -2.67 -28.50
C SER A 6 0.05 -2.77 -27.87
N GLU A 7 -0.76 -3.77 -28.26
CA GLU A 7 -2.09 -3.97 -27.67
C GLU A 7 -2.01 -4.51 -26.24
N ALA A 8 -1.06 -5.41 -25.95
CA ALA A 8 -0.82 -5.92 -24.59
C ALA A 8 -0.39 -4.80 -23.64
N ALA A 9 0.54 -3.92 -24.06
CA ALA A 9 0.98 -2.78 -23.26
C ALA A 9 -0.18 -1.80 -22.95
N LEU A 10 -1.05 -1.53 -23.92
CA LEU A 10 -2.24 -0.69 -23.72
C LEU A 10 -3.24 -1.31 -22.74
N LEU A 11 -3.39 -2.64 -22.78
CA LEU A 11 -4.25 -3.36 -21.83
C LEU A 11 -3.68 -3.30 -20.41
N ASP A 12 -2.38 -3.50 -20.24
CA ASP A 12 -1.71 -3.39 -18.94
C ASP A 12 -1.86 -1.99 -18.34
N ASP A 13 -1.64 -0.94 -19.15
CA ASP A 13 -1.84 0.45 -18.74
C ASP A 13 -3.29 0.72 -18.30
N LEU A 14 -4.25 0.16 -19.03
CA LEU A 14 -5.68 0.27 -18.69
C LEU A 14 -5.99 -0.43 -17.36
N ILE A 15 -5.48 -1.65 -17.15
CA ILE A 15 -5.68 -2.41 -15.90
C ILE A 15 -5.11 -1.63 -14.72
N VAL A 16 -3.88 -1.12 -14.83
CA VAL A 16 -3.23 -0.32 -13.78
C VAL A 16 -4.02 0.97 -13.50
N SER A 17 -4.50 1.64 -14.54
CA SER A 17 -5.32 2.86 -14.42
C SER A 17 -6.64 2.60 -13.70
N ILE A 18 -7.35 1.51 -14.05
CA ILE A 18 -8.59 1.10 -13.40
C ILE A 18 -8.32 0.75 -11.93
N GLY A 19 -7.30 -0.07 -11.67
CA GLY A 19 -6.91 -0.46 -10.31
C GLY A 19 -6.64 0.75 -9.42
N ARG A 20 -5.87 1.74 -9.92
CA ARG A 20 -5.58 2.99 -9.19
C ARG A 20 -6.84 3.79 -8.88
N ARG A 21 -7.77 3.90 -9.85
CA ARG A 21 -9.05 4.61 -9.64
C ARG A 21 -9.94 3.92 -8.62
N LEU A 22 -10.04 2.58 -8.67
CA LEU A 22 -10.81 1.81 -7.70
C LEU A 22 -10.22 1.94 -6.30
N LEU A 23 -8.90 1.75 -6.14
CA LEU A 23 -8.20 1.97 -4.88
C LEU A 23 -8.47 3.37 -4.34
N HIS A 24 -8.33 4.41 -5.16
CA HIS A 24 -8.61 5.78 -4.74
C HIS A 24 -10.07 5.97 -4.34
N TYR A 25 -11.01 5.45 -5.12
CA TYR A 25 -12.44 5.55 -4.83
C TYR A 25 -12.77 4.92 -3.48
N PHE A 26 -12.41 3.66 -3.26
CA PHE A 26 -12.65 2.97 -2.00
C PHE A 26 -11.87 3.59 -0.84
N GLY A 27 -10.62 3.99 -1.05
CA GLY A 27 -9.83 4.69 -0.04
C GLY A 27 -10.41 6.05 0.36
N SER A 28 -11.03 6.78 -0.58
CA SER A 28 -11.70 8.06 -0.30
C SER A 28 -13.05 7.92 0.41
N LYS A 29 -13.65 6.73 0.36
CA LYS A 29 -14.93 6.38 1.00
C LYS A 29 -14.75 5.61 2.29
N SER A 30 -13.57 5.06 2.49
CA SER A 30 -13.11 4.46 3.72
C SER A 30 -12.86 5.57 4.74
N GLU A 31 -13.75 5.69 5.72
CA GLU A 31 -13.53 6.60 6.86
C GLU A 31 -12.38 6.10 7.77
N ASP A 32 -11.98 4.84 7.60
CA ASP A 32 -11.19 4.13 8.59
C ASP A 32 -9.72 3.89 8.20
N LEU A 33 -9.43 3.71 6.91
CA LEU A 33 -8.07 3.51 6.40
C LEU A 33 -7.77 4.41 5.21
N SER A 34 -6.64 5.10 5.27
CA SER A 34 -6.08 5.83 4.11
C SER A 34 -5.46 4.86 3.09
N LEU A 35 -5.31 5.32 1.85
CA LEU A 35 -4.61 4.56 0.79
C LEU A 35 -3.22 4.07 1.20
N LYS A 36 -2.49 4.87 1.98
CA LYS A 36 -1.15 4.48 2.46
C LYS A 36 -1.24 3.36 3.50
N GLU A 37 -2.26 3.38 4.35
CA GLU A 37 -2.49 2.32 5.34
C GLU A 37 -2.96 1.03 4.67
N ILE A 38 -3.77 1.12 3.60
CA ILE A 38 -4.12 -0.03 2.74
C ILE A 38 -2.86 -0.63 2.09
N PHE A 39 -1.95 0.21 1.58
CA PHE A 39 -0.68 -0.26 1.03
C PHE A 39 0.17 -1.00 2.07
N VAL A 40 0.21 -0.50 3.31
CA VAL A 40 0.93 -1.20 4.41
C VAL A 40 0.33 -2.59 4.65
N ILE A 41 -1.00 -2.72 4.65
CA ILE A 41 -1.68 -4.02 4.79
C ILE A 41 -1.33 -4.95 3.61
N GLU A 42 -1.40 -4.47 2.38
CA GLU A 42 -1.06 -5.27 1.20
C GLU A 42 0.41 -5.76 1.25
N HIS A 43 1.33 -4.85 1.58
CA HIS A 43 2.75 -5.18 1.68
C HIS A 43 3.00 -6.26 2.73
N LEU A 44 2.44 -6.09 3.93
CA LEU A 44 2.57 -7.05 5.03
C LEU A 44 1.84 -8.37 4.74
N SER A 45 0.73 -8.37 4.01
CA SER A 45 0.05 -9.61 3.60
C SER A 45 0.92 -10.50 2.71
N ARG A 46 1.88 -9.91 1.98
CA ARG A 46 2.80 -10.62 1.09
C ARG A 46 4.11 -11.01 1.75
N GLN A 47 4.66 -10.15 2.60
CA GLN A 47 5.98 -10.35 3.23
C GLN A 47 5.89 -10.94 4.65
N GLY A 48 4.71 -10.94 5.26
CA GLY A 48 4.47 -11.36 6.64
C GLY A 48 4.84 -10.28 7.65
N THR A 49 6.11 -9.86 7.67
CA THR A 49 6.61 -8.83 8.61
C THR A 49 7.49 -7.80 7.87
N ALA A 50 7.56 -6.59 8.42
CA ALA A 50 8.45 -5.54 7.94
C ALA A 50 8.79 -4.58 9.08
N SER A 51 9.98 -3.99 9.00
CA SER A 51 10.37 -2.88 9.87
C SER A 51 9.70 -1.57 9.44
N MET A 52 9.56 -0.63 10.38
CA MET A 52 9.04 0.71 10.06
C MET A 52 9.91 1.44 9.03
N SER A 53 11.22 1.20 9.03
CA SER A 53 12.15 1.81 8.07
C SER A 53 11.93 1.30 6.65
N GLU A 54 11.69 -0.01 6.48
CA GLU A 54 11.36 -0.60 5.18
C GLU A 54 10.03 -0.06 4.64
N LEU A 55 9.00 -0.02 5.49
CA LEU A 55 7.70 0.56 5.12
C LEU A 55 7.82 2.04 4.73
N ALA A 56 8.61 2.82 5.49
CA ALA A 56 8.84 4.24 5.21
C ALA A 56 9.54 4.45 3.86
N ALA A 57 10.57 3.65 3.57
CA ALA A 57 11.29 3.69 2.30
C ALA A 57 10.38 3.30 1.13
N GLY A 58 9.59 2.23 1.27
CA GLY A 58 8.66 1.77 0.24
C GLY A 58 7.57 2.78 -0.12
N LEU A 59 7.14 3.60 0.84
CA LEU A 59 6.13 4.64 0.64
C LEU A 59 6.71 6.04 0.38
N GLY A 60 8.04 6.20 0.41
CA GLY A 60 8.70 7.49 0.23
C GLY A 60 8.30 8.53 1.29
N VAL A 61 8.10 8.11 2.54
CA VAL A 61 7.70 9.00 3.65
C VAL A 61 8.76 9.04 4.75
N PRO A 62 8.83 10.12 5.55
CA PRO A 62 9.72 10.16 6.71
C PRO A 62 9.38 9.06 7.74
N PHE A 63 10.39 8.55 8.44
CA PHE A 63 10.23 7.53 9.49
C PHE A 63 9.18 7.93 10.53
N THR A 64 9.18 9.19 10.98
CA THR A 64 8.22 9.71 11.97
C THR A 64 6.77 9.65 11.48
N THR A 65 6.56 9.85 10.17
CA THR A 65 5.24 9.70 9.53
C THR A 65 4.81 8.24 9.54
N MET A 66 5.72 7.33 9.17
CA MET A 66 5.45 5.89 9.19
C MET A 66 5.15 5.38 10.61
N ALA A 67 5.97 5.77 11.60
CA ALA A 67 5.75 5.42 13.00
C ALA A 67 4.37 5.88 13.49
N SER A 68 3.97 7.11 13.16
CA SER A 68 2.65 7.64 13.50
C SER A 68 1.51 6.88 12.82
N MET A 69 1.67 6.52 11.54
CA MET A 69 0.69 5.71 10.80
C MET A 69 0.54 4.30 11.40
N VAL A 70 1.65 3.58 11.57
CA VAL A 70 1.63 2.23 12.15
C VAL A 70 1.02 2.24 13.55
N ASN A 71 1.35 3.23 14.39
CA ASN A 71 0.73 3.36 15.71
C ASN A 71 -0.80 3.49 15.63
N ARG A 72 -1.32 4.30 14.70
CA ARG A 72 -2.78 4.39 14.51
C ARG A 72 -3.38 3.07 14.05
N MET A 73 -2.74 2.39 13.10
CA MET A 73 -3.21 1.08 12.60
C MET A 73 -3.22 0.01 13.70
N VAL A 74 -2.21 0.00 14.57
CA VAL A 74 -2.16 -0.88 15.75
C VAL A 74 -3.29 -0.54 16.72
N ASN A 75 -3.50 0.73 17.03
CA ASN A 75 -4.58 1.16 17.91
C ASN A 75 -5.98 0.80 17.38
N LYS A 76 -6.13 0.71 16.06
CA LYS A 76 -7.35 0.28 15.38
C LYS A 76 -7.48 -1.26 15.24
N GLY A 77 -6.46 -2.02 15.63
CA GLY A 77 -6.46 -3.49 15.55
C GLY A 77 -6.14 -4.05 14.16
N TYR A 78 -5.64 -3.23 13.23
CA TYR A 78 -5.26 -3.69 11.89
C TYR A 78 -3.87 -4.33 11.84
N LEU A 79 -2.98 -3.99 12.77
CA LEU A 79 -1.60 -4.47 12.82
C LEU A 79 -1.22 -4.85 14.25
N GLU A 80 -0.25 -5.76 14.36
CA GLU A 80 0.43 -6.10 15.60
C GLU A 80 1.92 -5.76 15.49
N LYS A 81 2.52 -5.29 16.58
CA LYS A 81 3.97 -5.11 16.66
C LYS A 81 4.59 -6.34 17.27
N GLN A 82 5.56 -6.92 16.57
CA GLN A 82 6.43 -7.91 17.17
C GLN A 82 7.57 -7.20 17.91
N PRO A 83 7.90 -7.60 19.15
CA PRO A 83 9.14 -7.20 19.79
C PRO A 83 10.31 -7.60 18.89
N LEU A 84 11.31 -6.72 18.77
CA LEU A 84 12.57 -7.10 18.16
C LEU A 84 13.18 -8.26 18.99
N PRO A 85 13.69 -9.33 18.35
CA PRO A 85 14.45 -10.36 19.04
C PRO A 85 15.73 -9.80 19.68
#